data_AF-A0A1A8L2R3-F1
#
_entry.id   AF-A0A1A8L2R3-F1
#
_cell.length_a   1.000
_cell.length_b   1.000
_cell.length_c   1.000
_cell.angle_alpha   90.00
_cell.angle_beta   90.00
_cell.angle_gamma   90.00
#
_symmetry.space_group_name_H-M   'P 1'
#
loop_
_entity.id
_entity.type
_entity.pdbx_description
1 polymer ?
#
loop_
_entity_poly.entity_id
_entity_poly.type
_entity_poly.pdbx_seq_one_letter_code
_entity_poly.pdbx_strand_id
1 'polypeptide(L)'
;ARDKANSSSDVINGKVTLIKSGAIISNLTLSFETTNDTLKNPKCVFWDFTLFDGVGGWSQDGCSLVYYENGTASCNCNHTTSFSILMSPDSIDSP
;
A
#
# COMPACT_ATOMS: atom_id res chain seq x y z
N ALA A 1 16.82 12.41 -20.11
CA ALA A 1 16.81 13.67 -19.34
C ALA A 1 15.35 14.03 -19.13
N ARG A 2 14.96 14.46 -17.92
CA ARG A 2 13.56 14.66 -17.54
C ARG A 2 12.97 15.84 -18.31
N ASP A 3 12.04 15.59 -19.23
CA ASP A 3 11.33 16.67 -19.92
C ASP A 3 10.39 17.39 -18.97
N LYS A 4 10.57 18.70 -18.92
CA LYS A 4 9.98 19.65 -17.97
C LYS A 4 8.87 20.42 -18.68
N ALA A 5 7.77 19.75 -19.02
CA ALA A 5 6.58 20.41 -19.53
C ALA A 5 5.33 19.69 -19.01
N ASN A 6 4.49 20.45 -18.30
CA ASN A 6 3.20 20.04 -17.76
C ASN A 6 3.22 19.21 -16.45
N SER A 7 3.89 19.71 -15.42
CA SER A 7 3.54 19.31 -14.05
C SER A 7 2.28 20.09 -13.65
N SER A 8 1.12 19.60 -14.09
CA SER A 8 -0.01 19.57 -13.15
C SER A 8 0.57 18.99 -11.87
N SER A 9 0.38 19.67 -10.74
CA SER A 9 0.92 19.19 -9.48
C SER A 9 0.35 17.81 -9.23
N ASP A 10 1.14 16.76 -9.48
CA ASP A 10 0.81 15.38 -9.14
C ASP A 10 0.92 15.28 -7.61
N VAL A 11 -0.01 15.94 -6.92
CA VAL A 11 -0.13 15.87 -5.47
C VAL A 11 -0.67 14.48 -5.19
N ILE A 12 0.21 13.60 -4.73
CA ILE A 12 -0.22 12.39 -4.04
C ILE A 12 -0.90 12.89 -2.75
N ASN A 13 -2.24 12.89 -2.71
CA ASN A 13 -3.05 13.28 -1.55
C ASN A 13 -2.98 12.21 -0.42
N GLY A 14 -1.77 11.83 -0.01
CA GLY A 14 -1.52 10.76 0.96
C GLY A 14 -0.43 11.12 1.95
N LYS A 15 -0.61 10.70 3.21
CA LYS A 15 0.42 10.83 4.25
C LYS A 15 1.49 9.76 4.03
N VAL A 16 2.69 10.16 3.61
CA VAL A 16 3.82 9.24 3.42
C VAL A 16 4.67 9.20 4.69
N THR A 17 4.97 8.00 5.19
CA THR A 17 5.86 7.79 6.35
C THR A 17 7.01 6.87 5.94
N LEU A 18 8.25 7.29 6.20
CA LEU A 18 9.44 6.47 5.96
C LEU A 18 9.80 5.69 7.23
N ILE A 19 9.94 4.36 7.10
CA ILE A 19 10.44 3.49 8.16
C ILE A 19 11.86 3.05 7.78
N LYS A 20 12.85 3.53 8.53
CA LYS A 20 14.26 3.12 8.36
C LYS A 20 14.69 2.29 9.57
N SER A 21 15.02 1.03 9.33
CA SER A 21 15.56 0.12 10.34
C SER A 21 17.03 -0.20 10.03
N GLY A 22 17.84 -0.39 11.08
CA GLY A 22 19.21 -0.92 10.95
C GLY A 22 19.29 -2.44 10.87
N ALA A 23 18.15 -3.13 10.98
CA ALA A 23 18.03 -4.59 10.95
C ALA A 23 16.94 -5.04 9.98
N ILE A 24 17.03 -6.28 9.51
CA ILE A 24 15.99 -6.94 8.71
C ILE A 24 14.83 -7.28 9.64
N ILE A 25 13.65 -6.74 9.34
CA ILE A 25 12.42 -7.03 10.09
C ILE A 25 11.64 -8.08 9.30
N SER A 26 11.37 -9.23 9.92
CA SER A 26 10.62 -10.34 9.32
C SER A 26 9.16 -10.40 9.74
N ASN A 27 8.71 -9.54 10.66
CA ASN A 27 7.33 -9.43 11.09
C ASN A 27 7.03 -7.96 11.41
N LEU A 28 6.46 -7.27 10.44
CA LEU A 28 6.09 -5.86 10.57
C LEU A 28 4.58 -5.73 10.55
N THR A 29 4.02 -5.14 11.61
CA THR A 29 2.60 -4.79 11.66
C THR A 29 2.43 -3.30 11.41
N LEU A 30 1.63 -2.96 10.42
CA LEU A 30 1.32 -1.60 10.01
C LEU A 30 -0.18 -1.36 10.16
N SER A 31 -0.55 -0.24 10.79
CA SER A 31 -1.95 0.17 10.96
C SER A 31 -2.22 1.43 10.16
N PHE A 32 -3.31 1.41 9.40
CA PHE A 32 -3.72 2.49 8.52
C PHE A 32 -5.13 2.92 8.88
N GLU A 33 -5.31 4.21 9.17
CA GLU A 33 -6.62 4.82 9.30
C GLU A 33 -7.11 5.28 7.93
N THR A 34 -8.28 4.80 7.51
CA THR A 34 -8.92 5.17 6.26
C THR A 34 -9.75 6.42 6.46
N THR A 35 -9.52 7.44 5.64
CA THR A 35 -10.28 8.70 5.69
C THR A 35 -11.56 8.68 4.86
N ASN A 36 -11.73 7.66 4.00
CA ASN A 36 -12.88 7.49 3.13
C ASN A 36 -13.55 6.14 3.43
N ASP A 37 -14.73 6.20 4.03
CA ASP A 37 -15.56 5.06 4.44
C ASP A 37 -16.37 4.43 3.28
N THR A 38 -16.42 5.10 2.13
CA THR A 38 -17.05 4.54 0.92
C THR A 38 -16.19 3.48 0.24
N LEU A 39 -14.87 3.49 0.49
CA LEU A 39 -13.94 2.49 -0.03
C LEU A 39 -13.96 1.25 0.87
N LYS A 40 -13.95 0.07 0.25
CA LYS A 40 -13.99 -1.22 0.93
C LYS A 40 -12.81 -2.10 0.54
N ASN A 41 -12.72 -3.24 1.21
CA ASN A 41 -11.80 -4.35 0.91
C ASN A 41 -10.33 -3.92 0.80
N PRO A 42 -9.71 -3.43 1.91
CA PRO A 42 -8.33 -3.00 1.89
C PRO A 42 -7.38 -4.16 1.57
N LYS A 43 -6.47 -3.93 0.63
CA LYS A 43 -5.40 -4.86 0.27
C LYS A 43 -4.07 -4.31 0.79
N CYS A 44 -3.45 -5.06 1.69
CA CYS A 44 -2.09 -4.81 2.15
C CYS A 44 -1.11 -5.14 1.03
N VAL A 45 -0.37 -4.13 0.55
CA VAL A 45 0.54 -4.29 -0.58
C VAL A 45 1.88 -3.63 -0.33
N PHE A 46 2.88 -4.08 -1.09
CA PHE A 46 4.15 -3.39 -1.25
C PHE A 46 4.47 -3.16 -2.72
N TRP A 47 5.37 -2.21 -2.99
CA TRP A 47 5.87 -2.01 -4.34
C TRP A 47 6.97 -3.03 -4.65
N ASP A 48 6.65 -3.98 -5.53
CA ASP A 48 7.60 -4.94 -6.07
C ASP A 48 8.17 -4.41 -7.38
N PHE A 49 9.48 -4.12 -7.39
CA PHE A 49 10.18 -3.61 -8.58
C PHE A 49 10.43 -4.66 -9.65
N THR A 50 10.26 -5.95 -9.35
CA THR A 50 10.54 -7.05 -10.29
C THR A 50 9.36 -7.35 -11.22
N LEU A 51 8.15 -6.91 -10.84
CA LEU A 51 6.95 -7.09 -11.66
C LEU A 51 7.02 -6.32 -12.97
N PHE A 52 6.28 -6.81 -13.96
CA PHE A 52 6.09 -6.17 -15.27
C PHE A 52 7.43 -5.81 -15.94
N ASP A 53 8.32 -6.80 -16.08
CA ASP A 53 9.63 -6.65 -16.72
C ASP A 53 10.49 -5.52 -16.10
N GLY A 54 10.41 -5.35 -14.78
CA GLY A 54 11.20 -4.36 -14.04
C GLY A 54 10.57 -2.96 -13.95
N VAL A 55 9.37 -2.77 -14.48
CA VAL A 55 8.61 -1.51 -14.33
C VAL A 55 8.08 -1.37 -12.89
N GLY A 56 7.78 -2.49 -12.26
CA GLY A 56 7.29 -2.59 -10.90
C GLY A 56 5.78 -2.43 -10.77
N GLY A 57 5.24 -2.89 -9.64
CA GLY A 57 3.82 -2.85 -9.34
C GLY A 57 3.50 -3.18 -7.89
N TRP A 58 2.22 -3.03 -7.52
CA TRP A 58 1.73 -3.41 -6.20
C TRP A 58 1.54 -4.92 -6.10
N SER A 59 2.21 -5.56 -5.13
CA SER A 59 2.06 -6.98 -4.81
C SER A 59 1.55 -7.18 -3.38
N GLN A 60 0.77 -8.24 -3.16
CA GLN A 60 0.34 -8.69 -1.84
C GLN A 60 1.32 -9.71 -1.22
N ASP A 61 2.34 -10.14 -1.95
CA ASP A 61 3.20 -11.25 -1.52
C ASP A 61 3.91 -10.97 -0.20
N GLY A 62 3.81 -11.90 0.73
CA GLY A 62 4.37 -11.74 2.08
C GLY A 62 3.66 -10.72 2.94
N CYS A 63 2.55 -10.12 2.48
CA CYS A 63 1.70 -9.20 3.24
C CYS A 63 0.28 -9.76 3.39
N SER A 64 -0.36 -9.54 4.52
CA SER A 64 -1.73 -10.03 4.79
C SER A 64 -2.52 -9.04 5.63
N LEU A 65 -3.80 -8.90 5.32
CA LEU A 65 -4.74 -8.14 6.14
C LEU A 65 -5.06 -8.97 7.38
N VAL A 66 -4.78 -8.42 8.56
CA VAL A 66 -5.09 -9.04 9.85
C VAL A 66 -6.54 -8.73 10.24
N TYR A 67 -6.94 -7.46 10.13
CA TYR A 67 -8.32 -7.01 10.36
C TYR A 67 -8.59 -5.69 9.63
N TYR A 68 -9.87 -5.43 9.38
CA TYR A 68 -10.38 -4.13 8.96
C TYR A 68 -11.66 -3.80 9.72
N GLU A 69 -11.57 -2.92 10.70
CA GLU A 69 -12.67 -2.57 11.59
C GLU A 69 -12.67 -1.07 11.86
N ASN A 70 -13.86 -0.44 11.86
CA ASN A 70 -14.04 0.99 12.17
C ASN A 70 -13.08 1.92 11.39
N GLY A 71 -12.87 1.64 10.10
CA GLY A 71 -11.97 2.43 9.26
C GLY A 71 -10.48 2.24 9.57
N THR A 72 -10.10 1.22 10.34
CA THR A 72 -8.70 0.90 10.63
C THR A 72 -8.34 -0.44 10.00
N ALA A 73 -7.37 -0.44 9.08
CA ALA A 73 -6.81 -1.64 8.49
C ALA A 73 -5.47 -1.98 9.16
N SER A 74 -5.30 -3.23 9.58
CA SER A 74 -4.02 -3.73 10.09
C SER A 74 -3.43 -4.76 9.13
N CYS A 75 -2.19 -4.52 8.73
CA CYS A 75 -1.44 -5.33 7.79
C CYS A 75 -0.24 -5.94 8.49
N ASN A 76 0.00 -7.23 8.28
CA ASN A 76 1.24 -7.90 8.65
C ASN A 76 2.05 -8.24 7.40
N CYS A 77 3.33 -7.86 7.38
CA CYS A 77 4.25 -8.18 6.29
C CYS A 77 5.51 -8.87 6.81
N ASN A 78 6.05 -9.80 6.04
CA ASN A 78 7.21 -10.60 6.43
C ASN A 78 8.56 -10.10 5.87
N HIS A 79 8.57 -8.89 5.30
CA HIS A 79 9.74 -8.24 4.72
C HIS A 79 9.69 -6.73 4.97
N THR A 80 10.74 -6.00 4.57
CA THR A 80 10.84 -4.53 4.69
C THR A 80 10.97 -3.88 3.31
N THR A 81 10.01 -3.04 2.95
CA THR A 81 9.90 -2.37 1.64
C THR A 81 8.98 -1.14 1.76
N SER A 82 8.61 -0.50 0.66
CA SER A 82 7.59 0.55 0.59
C SER A 82 6.19 -0.07 0.64
N PHE A 83 5.40 0.28 1.66
CA PHE A 83 4.06 -0.29 1.89
C PHE A 83 2.94 0.71 1.62
N SER A 84 1.79 0.18 1.22
CA SER A 84 0.54 0.94 1.10
C SER A 84 -0.67 0.03 1.30
N ILE A 85 -1.86 0.63 1.42
CA ILE A 85 -3.14 -0.06 1.28
C ILE A 85 -3.84 0.42 0.01
N LEU A 86 -4.36 -0.53 -0.78
CA LEU A 86 -5.24 -0.24 -1.91
C LEU A 86 -6.67 -0.59 -1.53
N MET A 87 -7.61 0.29 -1.84
CA MET A 87 -9.03 0.07 -1.59
C MET A 87 -9.84 0.36 -2.85
N SER A 88 -10.99 -0.28 -2.97
CA SER A 88 -11.92 -0.11 -4.10
C SER A 88 -13.33 0.15 -3.56
N PRO A 89 -14.16 0.98 -4.22
CA PRO A 89 -15.58 1.07 -3.89
C PRO A 89 -16.32 -0.25 -4.12
N ASP A 90 -15.81 -1.11 -5.01
CA ASP A 90 -16.42 -2.39 -5.35
C ASP A 90 -15.95 -3.52 -4.42
N SER A 91 -16.90 -4.20 -3.78
CA SER A 91 -16.69 -5.48 -3.13
C SER A 91 -16.60 -6.58 -4.19
N ILE A 92 -15.52 -7.37 -4.22
CA ILE A 92 -15.41 -8.57 -5.07
C ILE A 92 -16.46 -9.65 -4.71
N ASP A 93 -17.22 -9.45 -3.63
CA ASP A 93 -18.34 -10.30 -3.23
C ASP A 93 -19.68 -10.01 -3.96
N SER A 94 -19.67 -9.21 -5.04
CA SER A 94 -20.80 -9.18 -5.98
C SER A 94 -20.59 -10.23 -7.08
N PRO A 95 -21.47 -11.24 -7.20
CA PRO A 95 -21.41 -12.22 -8.28
C PRO A 95 -21.66 -11.59 -9.66
#